data_AF-C5B7K8-F1
#
_entry.id   AF-C5B7K8-F1
#
_cell.length_a   1.000
_cell.length_b   1.000
_cell.length_c   1.000
_cell.angle_alpha   90.00
_cell.angle_beta   90.00
_cell.angle_gamma   90.00
#
_symmetry.space_group_name_H-M   'P 1'
#
loop_
_entity.id
_entity.type
_entity.pdbx_description
1 polymer ?
#
loop_
_entity_poly.entity_id
_entity_poly.type
_entity_poly.pdbx_seq_one_letter_code
_entity_poly.pdbx_strand_id
1 'polypeptide(L)'
;MQMLGVFMDTLVICSATAAIILSSGVLDAAPGTISGIELTQRALSSAVGDWGGIFIAVAIFFFAFTSIIANYAYAESNLIFLEHNHPHGLVFLRLCTLGMVMFGALAELPLVWKMADLSMALMAITNLIAILLLSGVAFKLARDYNHQRRLGLLPRLDLSKYPEIQQQVEPGIWEKPTRP
;
A
#
# COMPACT_ATOMS: atom_id res chain seq x y z
N MET A 1 -11.00 8.48 -0.19
CA MET A 1 -10.27 8.12 -1.42
C MET A 1 -9.39 6.87 -1.24
N GLN A 2 -8.57 6.75 -0.18
CA GLN A 2 -7.74 5.55 0.03
C GLN A 2 -8.50 4.20 0.07
N MET A 3 -9.67 4.13 0.71
CA MET A 3 -10.47 2.88 0.76
C MET A 3 -10.95 2.38 -0.62
N LEU A 4 -11.18 3.30 -1.58
CA LEU A 4 -11.61 2.93 -2.93
C LEU A 4 -10.48 2.25 -3.71
N GLY A 5 -9.24 2.65 -3.45
CA GLY A 5 -8.06 2.03 -4.05
C GLY A 5 -7.94 0.55 -3.68
N VAL A 6 -8.08 0.22 -2.39
CA VAL A 6 -8.04 -1.17 -1.91
C VAL A 6 -9.19 -1.99 -2.51
N PHE A 7 -10.39 -1.42 -2.60
CA PHE A 7 -11.53 -2.07 -3.23
C PHE A 7 -11.24 -2.45 -4.69
N MET A 8 -10.72 -1.51 -5.48
CA MET A 8 -10.40 -1.76 -6.89
C MET A 8 -9.30 -2.81 -7.07
N ASP A 9 -8.23 -2.73 -6.30
CA ASP A 9 -7.11 -3.67 -6.38
C ASP A 9 -7.54 -5.11 -6.00
N THR A 10 -8.14 -5.28 -4.82
CA THR A 10 -8.41 -6.62 -4.28
C THR A 10 -9.67 -7.25 -4.86
N LEU A 11 -10.79 -6.52 -4.92
CA LEU A 11 -12.07 -7.10 -5.31
C LEU A 11 -12.29 -7.11 -6.82
N VAL A 12 -11.75 -6.14 -7.56
CA VAL A 12 -11.95 -6.07 -9.01
C VAL A 12 -10.76 -6.73 -9.73
N ILE A 13 -9.54 -6.24 -9.52
CA ILE A 13 -8.38 -6.64 -10.30
C ILE A 13 -7.90 -8.05 -9.92
N CYS A 14 -7.63 -8.30 -8.64
CA CYS A 14 -7.13 -9.60 -8.17
C CYS A 14 -8.15 -10.72 -8.39
N SER A 15 -9.44 -10.45 -8.15
CA SER A 15 -10.51 -11.45 -8.35
C SER A 15 -10.74 -11.78 -9.83
N ALA A 16 -10.70 -10.78 -10.73
CA ALA A 16 -10.75 -11.04 -12.17
C ALA A 16 -9.56 -11.88 -12.65
N THR A 17 -8.36 -11.57 -12.16
CA THR A 17 -7.14 -12.33 -12.47
C THR A 17 -7.26 -13.78 -12.00
N ALA A 18 -7.73 -14.00 -10.77
CA ALA A 18 -7.97 -15.34 -10.25
C ALA A 18 -9.01 -16.12 -11.07
N ALA A 19 -10.11 -15.48 -11.48
CA ALA A 19 -11.13 -16.11 -12.32
C ALA A 19 -10.55 -16.54 -13.68
N ILE A 20 -9.73 -15.70 -14.32
CA ILE A 20 -9.04 -16.03 -15.59
C ILE A 20 -8.14 -17.25 -15.39
N ILE A 21 -7.30 -17.26 -14.34
CA ILE A 21 -6.41 -18.39 -14.03
C ILE A 21 -7.22 -19.68 -13.81
N LEU A 22 -8.26 -19.63 -12.98
CA LEU A 22 -9.07 -20.81 -12.66
C LEU A 22 -9.85 -21.35 -13.87
N SER A 23 -10.34 -20.46 -14.75
CA SER A 23 -11.07 -20.86 -15.96
C SER A 23 -10.16 -21.38 -17.09
N SER A 24 -8.86 -21.08 -17.05
CA SER A 24 -7.92 -21.43 -18.12
C SER A 24 -7.53 -22.91 -18.19
N GLY A 25 -7.74 -23.68 -17.11
CA GLY A 25 -7.28 -25.07 -17.01
C GLY A 25 -5.76 -25.25 -16.93
N VAL A 26 -4.98 -24.15 -16.95
CA VAL A 26 -3.50 -24.19 -16.91
C VAL A 26 -2.97 -24.74 -15.58
N LEU A 27 -3.76 -24.58 -14.50
CA LEU A 27 -3.41 -25.12 -13.17
C LEU A 27 -3.28 -26.65 -13.18
N ASP A 28 -4.12 -27.34 -13.96
CA ASP A 28 -4.16 -28.80 -14.02
C ASP A 28 -3.03 -29.37 -14.88
N ALA A 29 -2.52 -28.59 -15.85
CA ALA A 29 -1.50 -29.01 -16.79
C ALA A 29 -0.08 -29.04 -16.19
N ALA A 30 0.18 -28.28 -15.12
CA ALA A 30 1.50 -28.24 -14.47
C ALA A 30 1.39 -27.75 -13.00
N PRO A 31 0.95 -28.61 -12.06
CA PRO A 31 0.78 -28.24 -10.67
C PRO A 31 2.13 -27.92 -10.02
N GLY A 32 2.32 -26.67 -9.57
CA GLY A 32 3.41 -26.28 -8.68
C GLY A 32 4.81 -26.10 -9.30
N THR A 33 4.97 -26.25 -10.62
CA THR A 33 6.26 -26.07 -11.31
C THR A 33 6.39 -24.74 -12.05
N ILE A 34 5.29 -24.01 -12.25
CA ILE A 34 5.26 -22.75 -13.00
C ILE A 34 5.21 -21.56 -12.03
N SER A 35 6.05 -20.54 -12.28
CA SER A 35 6.03 -19.28 -11.53
C SER A 35 4.68 -18.54 -11.69
N GLY A 36 4.21 -17.83 -10.66
CA GLY A 36 2.91 -17.14 -10.69
C GLY A 36 2.75 -16.13 -11.84
N ILE A 37 3.84 -15.48 -12.27
CA ILE A 37 3.83 -14.55 -13.42
C ILE A 37 3.68 -15.32 -14.74
N GLU A 38 4.40 -16.42 -14.88
CA GLU A 38 4.32 -17.26 -16.07
C GLU A 38 2.95 -17.95 -16.17
N LEU A 39 2.38 -18.33 -15.03
CA LEU A 39 1.04 -18.90 -14.93
C LEU A 39 -0.03 -17.91 -15.42
N THR A 40 0.04 -16.65 -14.97
CA THR A 40 -0.89 -15.60 -15.41
C THR A 40 -0.76 -15.29 -16.90
N GLN A 41 0.47 -15.25 -17.43
CA GLN A 41 0.71 -15.07 -18.87
C GLN A 41 0.12 -16.21 -19.71
N ARG A 42 0.33 -17.46 -19.30
CA ARG A 42 -0.23 -18.64 -20.00
C ARG A 42 -1.76 -18.68 -19.89
N ALA A 43 -2.31 -18.41 -18.71
CA ALA A 43 -3.75 -18.36 -18.49
C ALA A 43 -4.43 -17.30 -19.36
N LEU A 44 -3.89 -16.08 -19.41
CA LEU A 44 -4.48 -15.04 -20.26
C LEU A 44 -4.32 -15.35 -21.75
N SER A 45 -3.19 -15.92 -22.16
CA SER A 45 -2.99 -16.32 -23.56
C SER A 45 -4.01 -17.38 -23.99
N SER A 46 -4.38 -18.31 -23.11
CA SER A 46 -5.46 -19.27 -23.39
C SER A 46 -6.86 -18.64 -23.45
N ALA A 47 -7.11 -17.57 -22.69
CA ALA A 47 -8.42 -16.92 -22.62
C ALA A 47 -8.66 -15.92 -23.75
N VAL A 48 -7.62 -15.18 -24.17
CA VAL A 48 -7.73 -14.02 -25.08
C VAL A 48 -6.92 -14.23 -26.38
N GLY A 49 -6.10 -15.28 -26.46
CA GLY A 49 -5.21 -15.59 -27.58
C GLY A 49 -3.77 -15.13 -27.34
N ASP A 50 -2.89 -15.43 -28.30
CA ASP A 50 -1.42 -15.27 -28.16
C ASP A 50 -0.96 -13.84 -27.84
N TRP A 51 -1.76 -12.83 -28.17
CA TRP A 51 -1.45 -11.42 -27.84
C TRP A 51 -1.59 -11.11 -26.34
N GLY A 52 -2.30 -11.95 -25.58
CA GLY A 52 -2.52 -11.78 -24.14
C GLY A 52 -1.23 -11.80 -23.32
N GLY A 53 -0.26 -12.65 -23.71
CA GLY A 53 1.05 -12.72 -23.05
C GLY A 53 1.83 -11.39 -23.13
N ILE A 54 1.85 -10.76 -24.32
CA ILE A 54 2.52 -9.47 -24.53
C ILE A 54 1.82 -8.36 -23.75
N PHE A 55 0.48 -8.36 -23.76
CA PHE A 55 -0.31 -7.38 -23.00
C PHE A 55 0.01 -7.43 -21.50
N ILE A 56 0.05 -8.63 -20.91
CA ILE A 56 0.38 -8.79 -19.48
C ILE A 56 1.81 -8.38 -19.18
N ALA A 57 2.77 -8.70 -20.04
CA ALA A 57 4.15 -8.27 -19.85
C ALA A 57 4.27 -6.73 -19.75
N VAL A 58 3.58 -6.00 -20.64
CA VAL A 58 3.53 -4.53 -20.62
C VAL A 58 2.80 -4.02 -19.37
N ALA A 59 1.67 -4.65 -19.00
CA ALA A 59 0.92 -4.27 -17.81
C ALA A 59 1.73 -4.45 -16.51
N ILE A 60 2.42 -5.58 -16.36
CA ILE A 60 3.28 -5.87 -15.21
C ILE A 60 4.45 -4.89 -15.15
N PHE A 61 5.03 -4.51 -16.30
CA PHE A 61 6.10 -3.52 -16.34
C PHE A 61 5.64 -2.18 -15.74
N PHE A 62 4.50 -1.64 -16.19
CA PHE A 62 3.97 -0.39 -15.64
C PHE A 62 3.55 -0.54 -14.18
N PHE A 63 2.93 -1.66 -13.81
CA PHE A 63 2.53 -1.93 -12.43
C PHE A 63 3.76 -1.93 -11.50
N ALA A 64 4.77 -2.74 -11.81
CA ALA A 64 6.01 -2.81 -11.04
C ALA A 64 6.73 -1.46 -10.98
N PHE A 65 6.80 -0.74 -12.09
CA PHE A 65 7.41 0.59 -12.14
C PHE A 65 6.71 1.58 -11.20
N THR A 66 5.38 1.66 -11.27
CA THR A 66 4.61 2.53 -10.37
C THR A 66 4.71 2.12 -8.91
N SER A 67 4.76 0.81 -8.61
CA SER A 67 4.97 0.31 -7.25
C SER A 67 6.34 0.69 -6.68
N ILE A 68 7.40 0.65 -7.49
CA ILE A 68 8.74 1.07 -7.06
C ILE A 68 8.74 2.57 -6.71
N ILE A 69 8.13 3.40 -7.55
CA ILE A 69 8.03 4.85 -7.31
C ILE A 69 7.22 5.14 -6.04
N ALA A 70 6.07 4.48 -5.86
CA ALA A 70 5.25 4.66 -4.68
C ALA A 70 6.00 4.28 -3.39
N ASN A 71 6.69 3.14 -3.39
CA ASN A 71 7.50 2.71 -2.24
C ASN A 71 8.69 3.64 -1.97
N TYR A 72 9.34 4.16 -3.01
CA TYR A 72 10.38 5.18 -2.87
C TYR A 72 9.83 6.45 -2.20
N ALA A 73 8.67 6.95 -2.65
CA ALA A 73 8.04 8.13 -2.05
C ALA A 73 7.64 7.92 -0.58
N TYR A 74 7.19 6.72 -0.22
CA TYR A 74 6.94 6.36 1.19
C TYR A 74 8.24 6.34 2.01
N ALA A 75 9.32 5.76 1.47
CA ALA A 75 10.61 5.73 2.14
C ALA A 75 11.22 7.13 2.32
N GLU A 76 11.10 7.99 1.30
CA GLU A 76 11.51 9.39 1.37
C GLU A 76 10.72 10.16 2.43
N SER A 77 9.39 10.00 2.47
CA SER A 77 8.53 10.63 3.49
C SER A 77 8.92 10.19 4.91
N ASN A 78 9.20 8.90 5.10
CA ASN A 78 9.68 8.37 6.38
C ASN A 78 11.06 8.94 6.73
N LEU A 79 11.98 9.06 5.77
CA LEU A 79 13.32 9.61 6.00
C LEU A 79 13.27 11.08 6.43
N ILE A 80 12.40 11.87 5.81
CA ILE A 80 12.15 13.28 6.17
C ILE A 80 11.57 13.36 7.60
N PHE A 81 10.65 12.47 7.95
CA PHE A 81 10.06 12.41 9.30
C PHE A 81 11.09 12.06 10.39
N LEU A 82 12.10 11.24 10.08
CA LEU A 82 13.20 10.93 11.00
C LEU A 82 14.24 12.07 11.14
N GLU A 83 13.93 13.28 10.67
CA GLU A 83 14.83 14.46 10.65
C GLU A 83 16.18 14.24 9.94
N HIS A 84 16.32 13.15 9.19
CA HIS A 84 17.51 12.85 8.39
C HIS A 84 17.42 13.52 6.99
N ASN A 85 16.93 14.76 6.94
CA ASN A 85 16.77 15.55 5.73
C ASN A 85 18.10 16.13 5.20
N HIS A 86 19.15 15.31 5.20
CA HIS A 86 20.42 15.65 4.59
C HIS A 86 20.40 15.20 3.13
N PRO A 87 20.94 15.99 2.19
CA PRO A 87 21.00 15.63 0.77
C PRO A 87 21.73 14.29 0.53
N HIS A 88 22.66 13.92 1.40
CA HIS A 88 23.33 12.62 1.38
C HIS A 88 22.41 11.44 1.71
N GLY A 89 21.41 11.61 2.58
CA GLY A 89 20.44 10.57 2.94
C GLY A 89 19.51 10.21 1.77
N LEU A 90 19.05 11.22 1.02
CA LEU A 90 18.24 11.02 -0.17
C LEU A 90 19.02 10.34 -1.30
N VAL A 91 20.28 10.75 -1.52
CA VAL A 91 21.15 10.11 -2.51
C VAL A 91 21.43 8.66 -2.14
N PHE A 92 21.71 8.38 -0.86
CA PHE A 92 21.87 7.01 -0.38
C PHE A 92 20.62 6.17 -0.60
N LEU A 93 19.44 6.69 -0.25
CA LEU A 93 18.16 6.00 -0.44
C LEU A 93 17.93 5.68 -1.93
N ARG A 94 18.18 6.63 -2.84
CA ARG A 94 18.09 6.42 -4.29
C ARG A 94 19.05 5.33 -4.78
N LEU A 95 20.31 5.35 -4.33
CA LEU A 95 21.30 4.33 -4.69
C LEU A 95 20.88 2.95 -4.16
N CYS A 96 20.38 2.87 -2.93
CA CYS A 96 19.86 1.64 -2.35
C CYS A 96 18.64 1.12 -3.12
N THR A 97 17.68 1.96 -3.49
CA THR A 97 16.52 1.55 -4.29
C THR A 97 16.96 0.99 -5.65
N LEU A 98 17.86 1.68 -6.35
CA LEU A 98 18.41 1.19 -7.63
C LEU A 98 19.17 -0.14 -7.46
N GLY A 99 19.97 -0.26 -6.39
CA GLY A 99 20.65 -1.51 -6.03
C GLY A 99 19.70 -2.65 -5.76
N MET A 100 18.60 -2.39 -5.04
CA MET A 100 17.56 -3.39 -4.76
C MET A 100 16.79 -3.80 -6.01
N VAL A 101 16.54 -2.88 -6.95
CA VAL A 101 15.93 -3.21 -8.26
C VAL A 101 16.85 -4.14 -9.06
N MET A 102 18.15 -3.83 -9.13
CA MET A 102 19.13 -4.70 -9.79
C MET A 102 19.25 -6.07 -9.10
N PHE A 103 19.28 -6.08 -7.76
CA PHE A 103 19.30 -7.31 -6.98
C PHE A 103 18.04 -8.15 -7.23
N GLY A 104 16.86 -7.54 -7.25
CA GLY A 104 15.60 -8.23 -7.53
C GLY A 104 15.51 -8.82 -8.94
N ALA A 105 16.20 -8.24 -9.92
CA ALA A 105 16.29 -8.79 -11.27
C ALA A 105 17.24 -9.99 -11.39
N LEU A 106 18.18 -10.15 -10.46
CA LEU A 106 19.19 -11.22 -10.45
C LEU A 106 18.90 -12.34 -9.44
N ALA A 107 18.17 -12.04 -8.38
CA ALA A 107 17.86 -12.97 -7.30
C ALA A 107 16.78 -13.98 -7.69
N GLU A 108 16.81 -15.16 -7.04
CA GLU A 108 15.78 -16.18 -7.23
C GLU A 108 14.44 -15.72 -6.64
N LEU A 109 13.34 -15.93 -7.38
CA LEU A 109 12.00 -15.51 -6.97
C LEU A 109 11.63 -15.96 -5.55
N PRO A 110 11.82 -17.24 -5.13
CA PRO A 110 11.45 -17.66 -3.78
C PRO A 110 12.18 -16.92 -2.67
N LEU A 111 13.43 -16.52 -2.90
CA LEU A 111 14.21 -15.74 -1.94
C LEU A 111 13.64 -14.33 -1.81
N VAL A 112 13.34 -13.68 -2.93
CA VAL A 112 12.77 -12.33 -2.95
C VAL A 112 11.42 -12.29 -2.25
N TRP A 113 10.54 -13.27 -2.52
CA TRP A 113 9.24 -13.40 -1.84
C TRP A 113 9.39 -13.58 -0.34
N LYS A 114 10.28 -14.47 0.12
CA LYS A 114 10.52 -14.66 1.57
C LYS A 114 11.01 -13.39 2.27
N MET A 115 11.89 -12.62 1.62
CA MET A 115 12.37 -11.34 2.16
C MET A 115 11.26 -10.28 2.19
N ALA A 116 10.44 -10.23 1.15
CA ALA A 116 9.28 -9.34 1.07
C ALA A 116 8.25 -9.67 2.15
N ASP A 117 7.90 -10.95 2.32
CA ASP A 117 6.95 -11.42 3.34
C ASP A 117 7.41 -11.09 4.75
N LEU A 118 8.70 -11.30 5.05
CA LEU A 118 9.27 -10.95 6.35
C LEU A 118 9.19 -9.44 6.61
N SER A 119 9.52 -8.63 5.60
CA SER A 119 9.50 -7.17 5.70
C SER A 119 8.07 -6.64 5.86
N MET A 120 7.13 -7.17 5.08
CA MET A 120 5.70 -6.85 5.18
C MET A 120 5.12 -7.27 6.54
N ALA A 121 5.50 -8.43 7.07
CA ALA A 121 5.07 -8.88 8.39
C ALA A 121 5.53 -7.92 9.50
N LEU A 122 6.79 -7.46 9.46
CA LEU A 122 7.32 -6.51 10.43
C LEU A 122 6.60 -5.16 10.36
N MET A 123 6.38 -4.64 9.16
CA MET A 123 5.63 -3.40 8.94
C MET A 123 4.17 -3.52 9.40
N ALA A 124 3.53 -4.66 9.13
CA ALA A 124 2.16 -4.91 9.54
C ALA A 124 2.03 -4.99 11.07
N ILE A 125 2.93 -5.71 11.75
CA ILE A 125 2.90 -5.84 13.22
C ILE A 125 3.08 -4.47 13.88
N THR A 126 4.07 -3.69 13.44
CA THR A 126 4.33 -2.35 14.02
C THR A 126 3.14 -1.41 13.82
N ASN A 127 2.56 -1.37 12.62
CA ASN A 127 1.38 -0.55 12.35
C ASN A 127 0.14 -1.03 13.13
N LEU A 128 -0.07 -2.34 13.21
CA LEU A 128 -1.21 -2.91 13.95
C LEU A 128 -1.14 -2.58 15.44
N ILE A 129 0.05 -2.69 16.05
CA ILE A 129 0.26 -2.28 17.45
C ILE A 129 -0.09 -0.80 17.61
N ALA A 130 0.45 0.08 16.75
CA ALA A 130 0.14 1.52 16.80
C ALA A 130 -1.37 1.81 16.69
N ILE A 131 -2.06 1.15 15.75
CA ILE A 131 -3.51 1.28 15.58
C ILE A 131 -4.27 0.77 16.80
N LEU A 132 -3.84 -0.33 17.42
CA LEU A 132 -4.46 -0.85 18.64
C LEU A 132 -4.33 0.14 19.80
N LEU A 133 -3.17 0.75 19.98
CA LEU A 133 -2.97 1.81 20.99
C LEU A 133 -3.84 3.05 20.68
N LEU A 134 -3.96 3.45 19.41
CA LEU A 134 -4.79 4.58 19.00
C LEU A 134 -6.29 4.26 18.92
N SER A 135 -6.68 2.99 18.98
CA SER A 135 -8.07 2.57 18.74
C SER A 135 -9.07 3.27 19.64
N GLY A 136 -8.74 3.47 20.92
CA GLY A 136 -9.57 4.20 21.87
C GLY A 136 -9.85 5.65 21.45
N VAL A 137 -8.82 6.34 20.95
CA VAL A 137 -8.92 7.71 20.41
C VAL A 137 -9.73 7.71 19.11
N ALA A 138 -9.42 6.78 18.19
CA ALA A 138 -10.09 6.67 16.90
C ALA A 138 -11.61 6.41 17.04
N PHE A 139 -12.02 5.50 17.92
CA PHE A 139 -13.44 5.24 18.20
C PHE A 139 -14.13 6.44 18.86
N LYS A 140 -13.44 7.17 19.75
CA LYS A 140 -13.99 8.38 20.39
C LYS A 140 -14.28 9.47 19.36
N LEU A 141 -13.32 9.75 18.47
CA LEU A 141 -13.50 10.70 17.37
C LEU A 141 -14.54 10.24 16.36
N ALA A 142 -14.54 8.96 15.98
CA ALA A 142 -15.52 8.41 15.04
C ALA A 142 -16.96 8.53 15.59
N ARG A 143 -17.14 8.32 16.90
CA ARG A 143 -18.44 8.48 17.56
C ARG A 143 -18.89 9.94 17.59
N ASP A 144 -17.99 10.87 17.89
CA ASP A 144 -18.28 12.31 17.85
C ASP A 144 -18.65 12.77 16.44
N TYR A 145 -17.85 12.38 15.44
CA TYR A 145 -18.14 12.64 14.03
C TYR A 145 -19.51 12.12 13.59
N ASN A 146 -19.83 10.87 13.93
CA ASN A 146 -21.13 10.26 13.60
C ASN A 146 -22.28 10.92 14.36
N HIS A 147 -22.07 11.38 15.60
CA HIS A 147 -23.06 12.12 16.36
C HIS A 147 -23.37 13.47 15.71
N GLN A 148 -22.34 14.24 15.34
CA GLN A 148 -22.49 15.51 14.63
C GLN A 148 -23.18 15.33 13.27
N ARG A 149 -22.83 14.29 12.50
CA ARG A 149 -23.54 13.94 11.25
C ARG A 149 -25.01 13.61 11.46
N ARG A 150 -25.36 12.86 12.50
CA ARG A 150 -26.76 12.51 12.82
C ARG A 150 -27.58 13.73 13.20
N LEU A 151 -26.95 14.74 13.80
CA LEU A 151 -27.58 16.03 14.11
C LEU A 151 -27.70 16.96 12.89
N GLY A 152 -27.26 16.54 11.70
CA GLY A 152 -27.26 17.36 10.49
C GLY A 152 -26.24 18.51 10.51
N LEU A 153 -25.33 18.51 11.48
CA LEU A 153 -24.28 19.52 11.61
C LEU A 153 -23.11 19.17 10.69
N LEU A 154 -22.40 20.20 10.21
CA LEU A 154 -21.12 20.01 9.54
C LEU A 154 -20.11 19.49 10.57
N PRO A 155 -19.57 18.27 10.40
CA PRO A 155 -18.69 17.68 11.40
C PRO A 155 -17.42 18.50 11.53
N ARG A 156 -17.12 18.98 12.73
CA ARG A 156 -15.89 19.69 13.06
C ARG A 156 -15.31 19.11 14.34
N LEU A 157 -14.02 18.79 14.30
CA LEU A 157 -13.28 18.38 15.49
C LEU A 157 -13.08 19.61 16.38
N ASP A 158 -13.59 19.56 17.61
CA ASP A 158 -13.35 20.59 18.62
C ASP A 158 -12.37 20.04 19.66
N LEU A 159 -11.09 20.39 19.52
CA LEU A 159 -10.01 19.91 20.39
C LEU A 159 -10.21 20.28 21.87
N SER A 160 -10.98 21.34 22.15
CA SER A 160 -11.28 21.77 23.52
C SER A 160 -12.09 20.74 24.31
N LYS A 161 -12.80 19.84 23.63
CA LYS A 161 -13.57 18.75 24.26
C LYS A 161 -12.72 17.52 24.60
N TYR A 162 -11.45 17.50 24.18
CA TYR A 162 -10.55 16.36 24.30
C TYR A 162 -9.14 16.81 24.70
N PRO A 163 -8.94 17.24 25.97
CA PRO A 163 -7.65 17.74 26.45
C PRO A 163 -6.51 16.71 26.31
N GLU A 164 -6.81 15.42 26.40
CA GLU A 164 -5.87 14.32 26.18
C GLU A 164 -5.37 14.19 24.73
N ILE A 165 -6.18 14.63 23.75
CA ILE A 165 -5.81 14.65 22.32
C ILE A 165 -5.11 15.98 22.00
N GLN A 166 -5.53 17.09 22.63
CA GLN A 166 -4.92 18.40 22.44
C GLN A 166 -3.43 18.42 22.83
N GLN A 167 -3.01 17.66 23.85
CA GLN A 167 -1.59 17.54 24.22
C GLN A 167 -0.73 16.75 23.21
N GLN A 168 -1.35 15.93 22.36
CA GLN A 168 -0.66 15.07 21.40
C GLN A 168 -0.64 15.67 19.98
N VAL A 169 -1.38 16.75 19.75
CA VAL A 169 -1.48 17.42 18.46
C VAL A 169 -0.52 18.60 18.44
N GLU A 170 0.21 18.74 17.34
CA GLU A 170 1.13 19.86 17.13
C GLU A 170 0.35 21.20 17.15
N PRO A 171 0.82 22.19 17.94
CA PRO A 171 0.09 23.45 18.10
C PRO A 171 -0.08 24.15 16.74
N GLY A 172 -1.29 24.66 16.48
CA GLY A 172 -1.62 25.39 15.24
C GLY A 172 -2.22 24.59 14.07
N ILE A 173 -2.24 23.25 14.08
CA ILE A 173 -2.79 22.46 12.94
C ILE A 173 -4.33 22.55 12.86
N TRP A 174 -5.01 22.60 14.00
CA TRP A 174 -6.48 22.55 14.11
C TRP A 174 -7.07 23.71 14.92
N GLU A 175 -6.26 24.74 15.20
CA GLU A 175 -6.74 25.93 15.88
C GLU A 175 -7.71 26.71 14.99
N LYS A 176 -8.73 27.30 15.61
CA LYS A 176 -9.68 28.16 14.88
C LYS A 176 -8.85 29.28 14.24
N PRO A 177 -9.02 29.56 12.93
CA PRO A 177 -8.45 30.79 12.38
C PRO A 177 -8.99 31.94 13.21
N THR A 178 -8.09 32.64 13.88
CA THR A 178 -8.40 33.89 14.55
C THR A 178 -8.96 34.81 13.49
N ARG A 179 -10.29 35.00 13.48
CA ARG A 179 -10.87 36.04 12.65
C ARG A 179 -10.31 37.38 13.14
N PRO A 180 -9.82 38.26 12.25
CA PRO A 180 -9.68 39.67 12.60
C PRO A 180 -11.05 40.29 12.93
#